data_AF-A0A350WX18-F1
#
_entry.id   AF-A0A350WX18-F1
#
_cell.length_a   1.000
_cell.length_b   1.000
_cell.length_c   1.000
_cell.angle_alpha   90.00
_cell.angle_beta   90.00
_cell.angle_gamma   90.00
#
_symmetry.space_group_name_H-M   'P 1'
#
loop_
_entity.id
_entity.type
_entity.pdbx_description
1 polymer ?
#
loop_
_entity_poly.entity_id
_entity_poly.type
_entity_poly.pdbx_seq_one_letter_code
_entity_poly.pdbx_strand_id
1 'polypeptide(L)'
;MTNKKGKSKGSTTLFVIMFFAILLSGCMSAPRKGAIPVSVKAIDAGDAENGRKLFMGYAHFENEGPPCMGCHSIGDNGLLGGGNMGPNLTDVSDRLTQNKMISILANSGAEISPVMEPIYTTHPLTEAEQADLIVFMTESAGEEEVDKEWMVFVLSFGGVGAAVVFFGIIYRNRLRGVRKTLVRDAVRKQQ
;
A
#
# COMPACT_ATOMS: atom_id res chain seq x y z
N MET A 1 55.96 19.98 52.74
CA MET A 1 56.06 18.84 51.81
C MET A 1 54.79 18.80 50.97
N THR A 2 54.97 18.66 49.67
CA THR A 2 53.98 18.77 48.60
C THR A 2 53.07 17.53 48.55
N ASN A 3 51.82 17.67 48.08
CA ASN A 3 51.29 16.71 47.10
C ASN A 3 50.11 17.27 46.30
N LYS A 4 50.33 17.36 44.99
CA LYS A 4 49.34 17.67 43.94
C LYS A 4 48.44 16.45 43.72
N LYS A 5 47.19 16.65 43.32
CA LYS A 5 46.67 15.97 42.11
C LYS A 5 45.43 16.66 41.56
N GLY A 6 45.61 17.20 40.35
CA GLY A 6 44.58 17.87 39.58
C GLY A 6 43.48 16.89 39.15
N LYS A 7 42.25 17.37 39.28
CA LYS A 7 41.01 16.69 38.92
C LYS A 7 40.95 16.57 37.39
N SER A 8 41.11 15.36 36.86
CA SER A 8 40.98 15.04 35.43
C SER A 8 39.58 15.38 34.94
N LYS A 9 39.47 16.45 34.13
CA LYS A 9 38.24 16.89 33.45
C LYS A 9 38.11 16.32 32.02
N GLY A 10 38.98 15.38 31.61
CA GLY A 10 39.08 14.89 30.23
C GLY A 10 38.28 13.62 29.91
N SER A 11 37.71 12.94 30.92
CA SER A 11 37.11 11.60 30.73
C SER A 11 35.66 11.66 30.20
N THR A 12 34.87 12.64 30.64
CA THR A 12 33.45 12.73 30.28
C THR A 12 33.22 13.24 28.85
N THR A 13 34.09 14.10 28.33
CA THR A 13 33.95 14.66 26.98
C THR A 13 34.27 13.62 25.90
N LEU A 14 35.21 12.70 26.16
CA LEU A 14 35.53 11.61 25.22
C LEU A 14 34.37 10.61 25.09
N PHE A 15 33.71 10.29 26.20
CA PHE A 15 32.59 9.35 26.20
C PHE A 15 31.38 9.87 25.43
N VAL A 16 31.08 11.17 25.52
CA VAL A 16 29.95 11.78 24.78
C VAL A 16 30.20 11.79 23.28
N ILE A 17 31.43 12.08 22.84
CA ILE A 17 31.80 12.06 21.42
C ILE A 17 31.76 10.64 20.85
N MET A 18 32.22 9.64 21.61
CA MET A 18 32.19 8.24 21.19
C MET A 18 30.75 7.70 21.10
N PHE A 19 29.87 8.11 22.03
CA PHE A 19 28.44 7.74 21.96
C PHE A 19 27.71 8.40 20.79
N PHE A 20 28.03 9.65 20.46
CA PHE A 20 27.44 10.35 19.30
C PHE A 20 27.91 9.76 17.96
N ALA A 21 29.16 9.30 17.87
CA ALA A 21 29.68 8.63 16.68
C ALA A 21 29.06 7.24 16.43
N ILE A 22 28.68 6.53 17.49
CA ILE A 22 27.99 5.22 17.41
C ILE A 22 26.55 5.40 16.92
N LEU A 23 25.86 6.49 17.30
CA LEU A 23 24.49 6.77 16.85
C LEU A 23 24.39 7.20 15.37
N LEU A 24 25.46 7.78 14.80
CA LEU A 24 25.49 8.13 13.36
C LEU A 24 25.86 6.95 12.44
N SER A 25 26.40 5.85 12.95
CA SER A 25 26.78 4.67 12.14
C SER A 25 25.67 3.63 11.98
N GLY A 26 24.42 3.99 12.34
CA GLY A 26 23.28 3.09 12.42
C GLY A 26 22.56 2.76 11.09
N CYS A 27 23.01 3.26 9.94
CA CYS A 27 22.47 2.84 8.64
C CYS A 27 23.16 1.57 8.13
N MET A 28 23.13 0.50 8.93
CA MET A 28 23.47 -0.82 8.41
C MET A 28 22.28 -1.29 7.57
N SER A 29 22.41 -1.20 6.24
CA SER A 29 21.41 -1.75 5.31
C SER A 29 21.25 -3.24 5.62
N ALA A 30 20.01 -3.68 5.88
CA ALA A 30 19.72 -5.09 6.05
C ALA A 30 20.23 -5.86 4.81
N PRO A 31 20.78 -7.08 4.98
CA PRO A 31 21.22 -7.87 3.84
C PRO A 31 20.03 -8.08 2.90
N ARG A 32 20.17 -7.63 1.64
CA ARG A 32 19.16 -7.83 0.59
C ARG A 32 18.93 -9.33 0.44
N LYS A 33 17.78 -9.81 0.90
CA LYS A 33 17.26 -11.12 0.48
C LYS A 33 16.76 -10.92 -0.95
N GLY A 34 17.69 -10.96 -1.91
CA GLY A 34 17.35 -10.73 -3.32
C GLY A 34 16.40 -11.82 -3.80
N ALA A 35 15.34 -11.43 -4.51
CA ALA A 35 14.51 -12.40 -5.22
C ALA A 35 15.36 -13.10 -6.30
N ILE A 36 15.16 -14.40 -6.47
CA ILE A 36 15.74 -15.13 -7.59
C ILE A 36 14.84 -14.87 -8.80
N PRO A 37 15.37 -14.35 -9.92
CA PRO A 37 14.58 -14.14 -11.13
C PRO A 37 13.98 -15.45 -11.63
N VAL A 38 12.68 -15.43 -11.94
CA VAL A 38 11.99 -16.60 -12.48
C VAL A 38 12.54 -17.04 -13.82
N SER A 39 12.62 -18.36 -14.02
CA SER A 39 13.00 -18.96 -15.29
C SER A 39 11.82 -19.05 -16.27
N VAL A 40 12.07 -19.00 -17.58
CA VAL A 40 11.02 -19.15 -18.62
C VAL A 40 10.23 -20.44 -18.43
N LYS A 41 10.93 -21.54 -18.09
CA LYS A 41 10.29 -22.84 -17.82
C LYS A 41 9.35 -22.79 -16.61
N ALA A 42 9.66 -22.00 -15.59
CA ALA A 42 8.78 -21.82 -14.45
C ALA A 42 7.55 -20.99 -14.82
N ILE A 43 7.70 -19.97 -15.69
CA ILE A 43 6.56 -19.20 -16.23
C ILE A 43 5.62 -20.09 -17.03
N ASP A 44 6.15 -20.99 -17.88
CA ASP A 44 5.33 -21.93 -18.65
C ASP A 44 4.51 -22.88 -17.75
N ALA A 45 4.90 -23.03 -16.48
CA ALA A 45 4.22 -23.83 -15.48
C ALA A 45 3.38 -23.00 -14.47
N GLY A 46 3.29 -21.69 -14.67
CA GLY A 46 2.55 -20.79 -13.78
C GLY A 46 1.03 -20.98 -13.86
N ASP A 47 0.35 -20.61 -12.77
CA ASP A 47 -1.11 -20.67 -12.62
C ASP A 47 -1.70 -19.25 -12.61
N ALA A 48 -2.44 -18.91 -13.66
CA ALA A 48 -3.08 -17.60 -13.81
C ALA A 48 -4.08 -17.27 -12.68
N GLU A 49 -4.85 -18.25 -12.20
CA GLU A 49 -5.84 -18.00 -11.15
C GLU A 49 -5.15 -17.82 -9.79
N ASN A 50 -4.04 -18.52 -9.55
CA ASN A 50 -3.21 -18.21 -8.38
C ASN A 50 -2.57 -16.81 -8.49
N GLY A 51 -2.04 -16.46 -9.67
CA GLY A 51 -1.50 -15.15 -9.97
C GLY A 51 -2.52 -14.03 -9.72
N ARG A 52 -3.77 -14.25 -10.13
CA ARG A 52 -4.89 -13.34 -9.84
C ARG A 52 -5.13 -13.20 -8.35
N LYS A 53 -5.18 -14.30 -7.59
CA LYS A 53 -5.38 -14.24 -6.13
C LYS A 53 -4.28 -13.47 -5.42
N LEU A 54 -3.03 -13.67 -5.83
CA LEU A 54 -1.87 -12.94 -5.30
C LEU A 54 -1.93 -11.45 -5.65
N PHE A 55 -2.21 -11.13 -6.93
CA PHE A 55 -2.36 -9.74 -7.38
C PHE A 55 -3.44 -9.00 -6.59
N MET A 56 -4.60 -9.64 -6.42
CA MET A 56 -5.77 -9.09 -5.71
C MET A 56 -5.66 -9.18 -4.19
N GLY A 57 -4.62 -9.81 -3.65
CA GLY A 57 -4.49 -10.03 -2.21
C GLY A 57 -5.57 -10.92 -1.60
N TYR A 58 -6.22 -11.76 -2.42
CA TYR A 58 -7.05 -12.87 -1.93
C TYR A 58 -6.20 -14.00 -1.34
N ALA A 59 -4.94 -14.09 -1.79
CA ALA A 59 -3.89 -14.87 -1.17
C ALA A 59 -2.74 -13.94 -0.78
N HIS A 60 -2.04 -14.27 0.30
CA HIS A 60 -0.85 -13.56 0.74
C HIS A 60 0.39 -14.11 0.04
N PHE A 61 1.33 -13.21 -0.29
CA PHE A 61 2.68 -13.62 -0.68
C PHE A 61 3.41 -14.29 0.49
N GLU A 62 4.26 -15.26 0.18
CA GLU A 62 5.03 -16.05 1.16
C GLU A 62 5.94 -15.17 2.01
N ASN A 63 6.53 -14.13 1.41
CA ASN A 63 7.39 -13.17 2.11
C ASN A 63 6.64 -11.91 2.58
N GLU A 64 5.31 -11.98 2.69
CA GLU A 64 4.43 -10.95 3.29
C GLU A 64 4.47 -9.58 2.59
N GLY A 65 4.78 -9.56 1.29
CA GLY A 65 4.66 -8.35 0.48
C GLY A 65 3.21 -7.86 0.36
N PRO A 66 2.98 -6.56 0.11
CA PRO A 66 1.65 -6.05 -0.18
C PRO A 66 1.16 -6.56 -1.54
N PRO A 67 -0.14 -6.80 -1.74
CA PRO A 67 -0.68 -7.22 -3.04
C PRO A 67 -0.54 -6.11 -4.09
N CYS A 68 -0.38 -6.50 -5.36
CA CYS A 68 -0.18 -5.59 -6.48
C CYS A 68 -1.36 -4.60 -6.65
N MET A 69 -2.59 -5.06 -6.38
CA MET A 69 -3.79 -4.24 -6.50
C MET A 69 -3.79 -3.00 -5.60
N GLY A 70 -2.96 -2.95 -4.56
CA GLY A 70 -2.85 -1.79 -3.68
C GLY A 70 -2.34 -0.54 -4.41
N CYS A 71 -1.63 -0.72 -5.52
CA CYS A 71 -1.12 0.36 -6.34
C CYS A 71 -1.59 0.30 -7.80
N HIS A 72 -1.82 -0.90 -8.34
CA HIS A 72 -2.12 -1.12 -9.75
C HIS A 72 -3.57 -1.57 -9.98
N SER A 73 -4.10 -1.26 -11.16
CA SER A 73 -5.32 -1.84 -11.72
C SER A 73 -4.98 -2.87 -12.79
N ILE A 74 -5.89 -3.82 -13.03
CA ILE A 74 -5.76 -4.83 -14.09
C ILE A 74 -7.13 -5.41 -14.44
N GLY A 75 -7.51 -5.26 -15.70
CA GLY A 75 -8.76 -5.74 -16.29
C GLY A 75 -10.01 -5.43 -15.47
N ASP A 76 -11.02 -6.29 -15.60
CA ASP A 76 -12.23 -6.23 -14.77
C ASP A 76 -12.08 -7.04 -13.47
N ASN A 77 -11.02 -6.78 -12.72
CA ASN A 77 -10.80 -7.48 -11.45
C ASN A 77 -11.06 -6.59 -10.23
N GLY A 78 -11.49 -7.23 -9.14
CA GLY A 78 -11.84 -6.57 -7.88
C GLY A 78 -13.18 -5.84 -7.92
N LEU A 79 -13.92 -5.85 -6.80
CA LEU A 79 -15.26 -5.22 -6.73
C LEU A 79 -15.21 -3.72 -7.02
N LEU A 80 -14.19 -3.02 -6.54
CA LEU A 80 -14.01 -1.58 -6.73
C LEU A 80 -12.84 -1.25 -7.68
N GLY A 81 -12.32 -2.25 -8.39
CA GLY A 81 -11.11 -2.14 -9.18
C GLY A 81 -9.83 -2.28 -8.34
N GLY A 82 -8.71 -1.85 -8.92
CA GLY A 82 -7.41 -1.78 -8.26
C GLY A 82 -6.97 -0.34 -7.96
N GLY A 83 -5.70 -0.18 -7.58
CA GLY A 83 -5.10 1.12 -7.30
C GLY A 83 -4.78 1.92 -8.56
N ASN A 84 -4.67 3.23 -8.39
CA ASN A 84 -4.31 4.18 -9.47
C ASN A 84 -2.99 4.93 -9.17
N MET A 85 -2.17 4.39 -8.28
CA MET A 85 -0.86 4.96 -7.92
C MET A 85 0.22 4.49 -8.90
N GLY A 86 0.12 3.24 -9.32
CA GLY A 86 0.91 2.67 -10.40
C GLY A 86 0.14 2.65 -11.72
N PRO A 87 0.81 2.33 -12.84
CA PRO A 87 0.17 2.16 -14.13
C PRO A 87 -0.84 1.01 -14.12
N ASN A 88 -1.86 1.14 -14.95
CA ASN A 88 -2.73 0.02 -15.30
C ASN A 88 -1.91 -1.09 -15.98
N LEU A 89 -2.13 -2.34 -15.58
CA LEU A 89 -1.38 -3.53 -16.04
C LEU A 89 -2.16 -4.46 -16.99
N THR A 90 -3.39 -4.14 -17.40
CA THR A 90 -4.23 -4.97 -18.31
C THR A 90 -3.46 -5.44 -19.53
N ASP A 91 -2.90 -4.50 -20.30
CA ASP A 91 -2.12 -4.77 -21.50
C ASP A 91 -0.61 -4.62 -21.24
N VAL A 92 -0.13 -5.11 -20.10
CA VAL A 92 1.31 -4.98 -19.78
C VAL A 92 2.18 -5.84 -20.69
N SER A 93 1.70 -7.01 -21.12
CA SER A 93 2.42 -7.93 -22.03
C SER A 93 2.62 -7.35 -23.43
N ASP A 94 1.74 -6.46 -23.88
CA ASP A 94 1.90 -5.73 -25.15
C ASP A 94 2.95 -4.62 -25.07
N ARG A 95 3.17 -4.07 -23.87
CA ARG A 95 4.08 -2.94 -23.63
C ARG A 95 5.46 -3.36 -23.16
N LEU A 96 5.55 -4.46 -22.42
CA LEU A 96 6.78 -4.95 -21.81
C LEU A 96 7.05 -6.38 -22.25
N THR A 97 8.31 -6.65 -22.62
CA THR A 97 8.76 -8.02 -22.87
C THR A 97 8.76 -8.83 -21.57
N GLN A 98 8.61 -10.15 -21.68
CA GLN A 98 8.67 -11.06 -20.53
C GLN A 98 9.92 -10.82 -19.67
N ASN A 99 11.10 -10.66 -20.29
CA ASN A 99 12.34 -10.38 -19.56
C ASN A 99 12.30 -9.06 -18.76
N LYS A 100 11.60 -8.04 -19.24
CA LYS A 100 11.40 -6.80 -18.48
C LYS A 100 10.46 -7.00 -17.30
N MET A 101 9.39 -7.77 -17.48
CA MET A 101 8.48 -8.13 -16.38
C MET A 101 9.23 -8.91 -15.29
N ILE A 102 10.07 -9.89 -15.67
CA ILE A 102 10.93 -10.63 -14.74
C ILE A 102 11.88 -9.69 -13.98
N SER A 103 12.56 -8.78 -14.70
CA SER A 103 13.48 -7.79 -14.10
C SER A 103 12.79 -6.94 -13.02
N ILE A 104 11.58 -6.47 -13.32
CA ILE A 104 10.80 -5.62 -12.41
C ILE A 104 10.33 -6.41 -11.19
N LEU A 105 9.76 -7.61 -11.37
CA LEU A 105 9.22 -8.42 -10.27
C LEU A 105 10.32 -8.99 -9.37
N ALA A 106 11.44 -9.42 -9.95
CA ALA A 106 12.61 -9.88 -9.21
C ALA A 106 13.42 -8.72 -8.61
N ASN A 107 13.07 -7.47 -8.95
CA ASN A 107 13.79 -6.28 -8.54
C ASN A 107 15.31 -6.38 -8.79
N SER A 108 15.66 -6.85 -9.98
CA SER A 108 17.04 -7.13 -10.38
C SER A 108 17.21 -6.96 -11.89
N GLY A 109 18.43 -6.65 -12.34
CA GLY A 109 18.70 -6.49 -13.77
C GLY A 109 18.62 -5.04 -14.24
N ALA A 110 18.14 -4.84 -15.47
CA ALA A 110 18.22 -3.57 -16.19
C ALA A 110 17.03 -2.63 -15.92
N GLU A 111 15.89 -3.19 -15.55
CA GLU A 111 14.65 -2.45 -15.29
C GLU A 111 14.23 -2.67 -13.85
N ILE A 112 14.23 -1.59 -13.06
CA ILE A 112 13.85 -1.59 -11.65
C ILE A 112 12.89 -0.44 -11.43
N SER A 113 11.76 -0.71 -10.76
CA SER A 113 10.81 0.33 -10.37
C SER A 113 11.28 1.02 -9.10
N PRO A 114 11.55 2.35 -9.09
CA PRO A 114 11.99 3.06 -7.89
C PRO A 114 10.98 3.03 -6.74
N VAL A 115 9.69 2.83 -7.05
CA VAL A 115 8.61 2.80 -6.06
C VAL A 115 8.43 1.40 -5.48
N MET A 116 8.61 0.35 -6.30
CA MET A 116 8.45 -1.03 -5.85
C MET A 116 9.74 -1.61 -5.24
N GLU A 117 10.92 -1.18 -5.70
CA GLU A 117 12.23 -1.66 -5.23
C GLU A 117 12.35 -1.73 -3.70
N PRO A 118 12.10 -0.65 -2.93
CA PRO A 118 12.30 -0.70 -1.48
C PRO A 118 11.36 -1.68 -0.78
N ILE A 119 10.15 -1.88 -1.33
CA ILE A 119 9.14 -2.79 -0.79
C ILE A 119 9.61 -4.24 -1.01
N TYR A 120 9.87 -4.61 -2.26
CA TYR A 120 10.16 -5.99 -2.64
C TYR A 120 11.63 -6.39 -2.46
N THR A 121 12.53 -5.45 -2.13
CA THR A 121 13.84 -5.80 -1.56
C THR A 121 13.71 -6.41 -0.16
N THR A 122 12.73 -5.92 0.62
CA THR A 122 12.47 -6.40 1.98
C THR A 122 11.56 -7.63 1.97
N HIS A 123 10.60 -7.64 1.04
CA HIS A 123 9.61 -8.70 0.87
C HIS A 123 9.71 -9.31 -0.55
N PRO A 124 10.80 -10.04 -0.87
CA PRO A 124 11.01 -10.55 -2.22
C PRO A 124 9.93 -11.54 -2.65
N LEU A 125 9.54 -11.52 -3.91
CA LEU A 125 8.67 -12.54 -4.49
C LEU A 125 9.45 -13.85 -4.70
N THR A 126 8.80 -14.98 -4.48
CA THR A 126 9.36 -16.29 -4.83
C THR A 126 9.36 -16.49 -6.35
N GLU A 127 10.11 -17.47 -6.85
CA GLU A 127 10.11 -17.83 -8.27
C GLU A 127 8.71 -18.25 -8.76
N ALA A 128 7.97 -19.01 -7.94
CA ALA A 128 6.62 -19.48 -8.29
C ALA A 128 5.61 -18.32 -8.34
N GLU A 129 5.65 -17.41 -7.36
CA GLU A 129 4.78 -16.23 -7.36
C GLU A 129 5.04 -15.33 -8.56
N GLN A 130 6.31 -15.14 -8.94
CA GLN A 130 6.66 -14.40 -10.16
C GLN A 130 6.09 -15.07 -11.42
N ALA A 131 6.18 -16.40 -11.53
CA ALA A 131 5.62 -17.15 -12.65
C ALA A 131 4.11 -16.92 -12.76
N ASP A 132 3.37 -17.16 -11.67
CA ASP A 132 1.93 -17.04 -11.62
C ASP A 132 1.46 -15.62 -11.95
N LEU A 133 2.13 -14.60 -11.40
CA LEU A 133 1.84 -13.20 -11.70
C LEU A 133 2.06 -12.87 -13.18
N ILE A 134 3.15 -13.34 -13.79
CA ILE A 134 3.46 -13.07 -15.20
C ILE A 134 2.43 -13.75 -16.11
N VAL A 135 2.02 -14.99 -15.80
CA VAL A 135 0.99 -15.69 -16.57
C VAL A 135 -0.33 -14.93 -16.48
N PHE A 136 -0.78 -14.58 -15.27
CA PHE A 136 -2.00 -13.80 -15.06
C PHE A 136 -1.99 -12.46 -15.82
N MET A 137 -0.92 -11.68 -15.69
CA MET A 137 -0.79 -10.38 -16.38
C MET A 137 -0.70 -10.51 -17.91
N THR A 138 -0.26 -11.67 -18.41
CA THR A 138 -0.25 -11.92 -19.85
C THR A 138 -1.64 -12.30 -20.35
N GLU A 139 -2.40 -13.08 -19.57
CA GLU A 139 -3.78 -13.46 -19.88
C GLU A 139 -4.76 -12.29 -19.77
N SER A 140 -4.47 -11.28 -18.94
CA SER A 140 -5.32 -10.09 -18.82
C SER A 140 -5.28 -9.17 -20.04
N ALA A 141 -4.39 -9.41 -21.00
CA ALA A 141 -4.26 -8.57 -22.18
C ALA A 141 -5.55 -8.61 -23.02
N GLY A 142 -6.08 -7.44 -23.34
CA GLY A 142 -7.34 -7.28 -24.06
C GLY A 142 -8.60 -7.47 -23.21
N GLU A 143 -8.50 -7.63 -21.88
CA GLU A 143 -9.67 -7.56 -21.01
C GLU A 143 -10.31 -6.16 -21.06
N GLU A 144 -11.64 -6.11 -21.17
CA GLU A 144 -12.37 -4.85 -21.14
C GLU A 144 -12.38 -4.28 -19.72
N GLU A 145 -11.92 -3.04 -19.57
CA GLU A 145 -11.99 -2.35 -18.30
C GLU A 145 -13.37 -1.74 -18.09
N VAL A 146 -14.12 -2.33 -17.18
CA VAL A 146 -15.41 -1.78 -16.78
C VAL A 146 -15.19 -0.53 -15.94
N ASP A 147 -15.84 0.56 -16.32
CA ASP A 147 -15.87 1.79 -15.52
C ASP A 147 -16.60 1.55 -14.19
N LYS A 148 -15.80 1.42 -13.12
CA LYS A 148 -16.28 1.24 -11.73
C LYS A 148 -16.50 2.56 -11.00
N GLU A 149 -16.20 3.71 -11.62
CA GLU A 149 -16.35 5.03 -11.00
C GLU A 149 -17.79 5.29 -10.59
N TRP A 150 -18.75 4.94 -11.47
CA TRP A 150 -20.17 5.11 -11.18
C TRP A 150 -20.58 4.38 -9.89
N MET A 151 -20.06 3.17 -9.68
CA MET A 151 -20.39 2.36 -8.51
C MET A 151 -19.76 2.94 -7.24
N VAL A 152 -18.53 3.44 -7.34
CA VAL A 152 -17.86 4.17 -6.26
C VAL A 152 -18.64 5.43 -5.90
N PHE A 153 -19.12 6.19 -6.88
CA PHE A 153 -19.95 7.37 -6.65
C PHE A 153 -21.26 7.02 -5.95
N VAL A 154 -21.99 6.02 -6.44
CA VAL A 154 -23.26 5.61 -5.84
C VAL A 154 -23.07 5.07 -4.43
N LEU A 155 -22.01 4.28 -4.19
CA LEU A 155 -21.71 3.78 -2.86
C LEU A 155 -21.32 4.90 -1.90
N SER A 156 -20.53 5.87 -2.36
CA SER A 156 -20.10 7.02 -1.57
C SER A 156 -21.25 7.96 -1.23
N PHE A 157 -21.96 8.47 -2.25
CA PHE A 157 -23.08 9.40 -2.05
C PHE A 157 -24.29 8.71 -1.42
N GLY A 158 -24.56 7.45 -1.79
CA GLY A 158 -25.59 6.63 -1.17
C GLY A 158 -25.29 6.38 0.30
N GLY A 159 -24.05 6.05 0.65
CA GLY A 159 -23.60 5.86 2.03
C GLY A 159 -23.72 7.13 2.87
N VAL A 160 -23.27 8.28 2.35
CA VAL A 160 -23.41 9.57 3.03
C VAL A 160 -24.89 9.94 3.19
N GLY A 161 -25.69 9.80 2.14
CA GLY A 161 -27.13 10.07 2.18
C GLY A 161 -27.85 9.20 3.22
N ALA A 162 -27.55 7.91 3.24
CA ALA A 162 -28.10 6.97 4.22
C ALA A 162 -27.71 7.35 5.65
N ALA A 163 -26.44 7.72 5.87
CA ALA A 163 -25.97 8.19 7.18
C ALA A 163 -26.71 9.47 7.61
N VAL A 164 -26.86 10.45 6.73
CA VAL A 164 -27.58 11.70 7.01
C VAL A 164 -29.04 11.43 7.36
N VAL A 165 -29.74 10.55 6.62
CA VAL A 165 -31.12 10.17 6.91
C VAL A 165 -31.21 9.45 8.26
N PHE A 166 -30.32 8.49 8.51
CA PHE A 166 -30.26 7.73 9.75
C PHE A 166 -30.06 8.64 10.97
N PHE A 167 -29.05 9.50 10.94
CA PHE A 167 -28.81 10.49 11.99
C PHE A 167 -29.95 11.51 12.09
N GLY A 168 -30.51 11.94 10.96
CA GLY A 168 -31.66 12.83 10.92
C GLY A 168 -32.88 12.25 11.65
N ILE A 169 -33.14 10.94 11.51
CA ILE A 169 -34.23 10.23 12.21
C ILE A 169 -33.95 10.10 13.71
N ILE A 170 -32.75 9.64 14.09
CA ILE A 170 -32.38 9.42 15.50
C ILE A 170 -32.40 10.73 16.29
N TYR A 171 -31.83 11.80 15.73
CA TYR A 171 -31.71 13.09 16.42
C TYR A 171 -32.92 14.00 16.21
N ARG A 172 -33.92 13.57 15.42
CA ARG A 172 -35.15 14.33 15.11
C ARG A 172 -35.85 14.83 16.38
N ASN A 173 -35.96 13.97 17.38
CA ASN A 173 -36.69 14.29 18.61
C ASN A 173 -35.85 15.13 19.58
N ARG A 174 -34.52 14.99 19.56
CA ARG A 174 -33.60 15.78 20.39
C ARG A 174 -33.61 17.26 19.97
N LEU A 175 -33.55 17.53 18.67
CA LEU A 175 -33.52 18.90 18.15
C LEU A 175 -34.90 19.58 18.22
N ARG A 176 -35.99 18.81 18.05
CA ARG A 176 -37.36 19.34 18.16
C ARG A 176 -37.75 19.72 19.59
N GLY A 177 -37.17 19.07 20.60
CA GLY A 177 -37.37 19.43 22.01
C GLY A 177 -36.93 20.87 22.30
N VAL A 178 -35.71 21.22 21.90
CA VAL A 178 -35.12 22.56 22.12
C VAL A 178 -35.83 23.65 21.30
N ARG A 179 -36.22 23.35 20.06
CA ARG A 179 -36.93 24.33 19.21
C ARG A 179 -38.27 24.75 19.83
N LYS A 180 -39.02 23.80 20.42
CA LYS A 180 -40.31 24.12 21.04
C LYS A 180 -40.17 25.09 22.20
N THR A 181 -39.12 25.00 23.02
CA THR A 181 -38.86 25.93 24.13
C THR A 181 -38.47 27.32 23.62
N LEU A 182 -37.52 27.41 22.69
CA LEU A 182 -37.09 28.70 22.14
C LEU A 182 -38.21 29.47 21.43
N VAL A 183 -39.07 28.78 20.66
CA VAL A 183 -40.22 29.42 19.99
C VAL A 183 -41.24 29.91 21.01
N ARG A 184 -41.48 29.14 22.09
CA ARG A 184 -42.42 29.54 23.14
C ARG A 184 -41.92 30.78 23.90
N ASP A 185 -40.63 30.86 24.17
CA ASP A 185 -40.00 32.02 24.83
C ASP A 185 -40.00 33.27 23.94
N ALA A 186 -39.77 33.09 22.62
CA ALA A 186 -39.83 34.19 21.66
C ALA A 186 -41.24 34.78 21.54
N VAL A 187 -42.27 33.93 21.48
CA VAL A 187 -43.68 34.36 21.47
C VAL A 187 -44.06 35.07 22.78
N ARG A 188 -43.61 34.55 23.94
CA ARG A 188 -43.87 35.19 25.24
C ARG A 188 -43.25 36.58 25.35
N LYS A 189 -42.12 36.85 24.69
CA LYS A 189 -41.47 38.18 24.72
C LYS A 189 -42.11 39.22 23.78
N GLN A 190 -42.99 38.79 22.88
CA GLN A 190 -43.68 39.69 21.92
C GLN A 190 -45.09 40.10 22.35
N GLN A 191 -45.58 39.55 23.47
CA GLN A 191 -46.82 39.93 24.15
C GLN A 191 -46.50 40.80 25.36
#